data_AF-A0A841M7X6-F1
#
_entry.id   AF-A0A841M7X6-F1
#
_cell.length_a   1.000
_cell.length_b   1.000
_cell.length_c   1.000
_cell.angle_alpha   90.00
_cell.angle_beta   90.00
_cell.angle_gamma   90.00
#
_symmetry.space_group_name_H-M   'P 1'
#
loop_
_entity.id
_entity.type
_entity.pdbx_description
1 polymer ?
#
loop_
_entity_poly.entity_id
_entity_poly.type
_entity_poly.pdbx_seq_one_letter_code
_entity_poly.pdbx_strand_id
1 'polypeptide(L)' 'MHRYRFDDKHILIQALVELLNQGVEPDELDTVLSRIGPVDLDLMHECLCDIYAYNNISVEEVHMAA' A
#
# COMPACT_ATOMS: atom_id res chain seq x y z
N MET A 1 3.20 -11.55 23.68
CA MET A 1 3.81 -11.55 22.32
C MET A 1 2.75 -11.02 21.35
N HIS A 2 2.68 -9.70 21.18
CA HIS A 2 1.83 -9.12 20.15
C HIS A 2 2.51 -9.37 18.80
N ARG A 3 2.10 -10.44 18.11
CA ARG A 3 2.34 -10.55 16.67
C ARG A 3 1.71 -9.31 16.05
N TYR A 4 2.52 -8.39 15.55
CA TYR A 4 2.04 -7.32 14.68
C TYR A 4 1.28 -8.01 13.54
N ARG A 5 -0.05 -7.91 13.58
CA ARG A 5 -0.90 -8.30 12.46
C ARG A 5 -1.11 -7.03 11.67
N PHE A 6 -0.94 -7.12 10.36
CA PHE A 6 -1.41 -6.08 9.46
C PHE A 6 -2.89 -6.33 9.21
N ASP A 7 -3.70 -6.23 10.26
CA ASP A 7 -5.17 -6.35 10.21
C ASP A 7 -5.87 -4.98 10.21
N ASP A 8 -5.13 -3.91 10.49
CA ASP A 8 -5.62 -2.55 10.43
C ASP A 8 -5.26 -1.89 9.08
N LYS A 9 -6.30 -1.47 8.35
CA LYS A 9 -6.19 -0.81 7.04
C LYS A 9 -5.26 0.40 7.09
N HIS A 10 -5.30 1.20 8.16
CA HIS A 10 -4.47 2.39 8.27
C HIS A 10 -2.99 2.06 8.43
N ILE A 11 -2.66 1.07 9.25
CA ILE A 11 -1.28 0.62 9.46
C ILE A 11 -0.72 0.02 8.17
N LEU A 12 -1.55 -0.74 7.46
CA LEU A 12 -1.19 -1.40 6.22
C LEU A 12 -0.96 -0.38 5.09
N ILE A 13 -1.86 0.60 4.92
CA ILE A 13 -1.67 1.71 3.95
C ILE A 13 -0.39 2.49 4.25
N GLN A 14 -0.14 2.84 5.52
CA GLN A 14 1.04 3.61 5.87
C GLN A 14 2.33 2.84 5.54
N ALA A 15 2.39 1.55 5.87
CA ALA A 15 3.51 0.69 5.53
C ALA A 15 3.70 0.55 4.01
N LEU A 16 2.62 0.36 3.25
CA LEU A 16 2.67 0.29 1.79
C LEU A 16 3.19 1.60 1.18
N VAL A 17 2.68 2.75 1.63
CA VAL A 17 3.12 4.07 1.15
C VAL A 17 4.59 4.33 1.48
N GLU A 18 5.05 3.95 2.67
CA GLU A 18 6.46 4.07 3.03
C GLU A 18 7.35 3.21 2.13
N LEU A 19 6.96 1.97 1.86
CA LEU A 19 7.70 1.06 0.98
C LEU A 19 7.68 1.53 -0.49
N LEU A 20 6.54 1.99 -0.98
CA LEU A 20 6.42 2.58 -2.32
C LEU A 20 7.29 3.84 -2.45
N ASN A 21 7.34 4.70 -1.43
CA ASN A 21 8.23 5.86 -1.40
C ASN A 21 9.72 5.47 -1.34
N GLN A 22 10.05 4.30 -0.79
CA GLN A 22 11.40 3.74 -0.84
C GLN A 22 11.76 3.16 -2.23
N GLY A 23 10.79 3.11 -3.15
CA GLY A 23 10.97 2.55 -4.49
C GLY A 23 10.78 1.03 -4.57
N VAL A 24 10.16 0.43 -3.55
CA VAL A 24 9.78 -0.99 -3.58
C VAL A 24 8.63 -1.18 -4.55
N GLU A 25 8.75 -2.16 -5.45
CA GLU A 25 7.69 -2.46 -6.40
C GLU A 25 6.50 -3.12 -5.70
N PRO A 26 5.26 -2.90 -6.19
CA PRO A 26 4.05 -3.50 -5.62
C PRO A 26 4.11 -5.03 -5.53
N ASP A 27 4.76 -5.68 -6.50
CA ASP A 27 5.01 -7.13 -6.52
C ASP A 27 6.03 -7.61 -5.47
N GLU A 28 6.82 -6.71 -4.86
CA GLU A 28 7.75 -7.05 -3.78
C GLU A 28 7.18 -6.74 -2.38
N LEU A 29 6.11 -5.94 -2.30
CA LEU A 29 5.49 -5.53 -1.03
C LEU A 29 4.99 -6.73 -0.22
N ASP A 30 4.40 -7.72 -0.89
CA ASP A 30 3.89 -8.96 -0.28
C ASP A 30 5.00 -9.73 0.44
N THR A 31 6.17 -9.80 -0.18
CA THR A 31 7.36 -10.52 0.24
C THR A 31 8.01 -9.80 1.41
N VAL A 32 8.09 -8.46 1.36
CA VAL A 32 8.62 -7.64 2.45
C VAL A 32 7.69 -7.69 3.67
N LEU A 33 6.39 -7.53 3.47
CA LEU A 33 5.40 -7.55 4.55
C LEU A 33 5.33 -8.93 5.22
N SER A 34 5.39 -10.01 4.43
CA SER A 34 5.42 -11.39 4.94
C SER A 34 6.64 -11.70 5.82
N ARG A 35 7.77 -11.00 5.62
CA ARG A 35 8.94 -11.11 6.51
C ARG A 35 8.74 -10.42 7.87
N ILE A 36 7.90 -9.41 7.93
CA ILE A 36 7.63 -8.64 9.16
C ILE A 36 6.57 -9.35 10.01
N GLY A 37 5.53 -9.87 9.38
CA GLY A 37 4.46 -10.56 10.07
C GLY A 37 3.41 -11.14 9.13
N PRO A 38 2.42 -11.87 9.68
CA PRO A 38 1.28 -12.33 8.89
C PRO A 38 0.51 -11.12 8.34
N VAL A 39 0.55 -10.96 7.02
CA VAL A 39 -0.20 -9.94 6.28
C VAL A 39 -1.51 -10.54 5.78
N ASP A 40 -2.57 -9.74 5.81
CA ASP A 40 -3.81 -10.07 5.11
C ASP A 40 -3.67 -9.61 3.65
N LEU A 41 -3.53 -10.57 2.73
CA LEU A 41 -3.31 -10.29 1.32
C LEU A 41 -4.55 -9.69 0.65
N ASP A 42 -5.76 -10.05 1.11
CA ASP A 42 -7.01 -9.51 0.59
C ASP A 42 -7.10 -8.02 0.96
N LEU A 43 -6.84 -7.70 2.24
CA LEU A 43 -6.79 -6.31 2.71
C LEU A 43 -5.68 -5.51 2.03
N MET A 44 -4.51 -6.11 1.83
CA MET A 44 -3.38 -5.47 1.15
C MET A 44 -3.75 -5.11 -0.30
N HIS A 45 -4.39 -6.02 -1.02
CA HIS A 45 -4.80 -5.80 -2.40
C HIS A 45 -5.87 -4.70 -2.49
N GLU A 46 -6.84 -4.68 -1.56
CA GLU A 46 -7.81 -3.59 -1.45
C GLU A 46 -7.12 -2.23 -1.20
N CYS A 47 -6.15 -2.18 -0.28
CA CYS A 47 -5.39 -0.96 0.00
C CYS A 47 -4.59 -0.47 -1.20
N LEU A 48 -3.95 -1.39 -1.94
CA LEU A 48 -3.22 -1.04 -3.15
C LEU A 48 -4.17 -0.50 -4.22
N CYS A 49 -5.31 -1.16 -4.45
CA CYS A 49 -6.33 -0.66 -5.37
C CYS A 49 -6.79 0.75 -4.99
N ASP A 50 -7.03 1.02 -3.70
CA ASP A 50 -7.38 2.36 -3.22
C ASP A 50 -6.25 3.36 -3.52
N ILE A 51 -5.00 3.06 -3.16
CA ILE A 51 -3.84 3.95 -3.41
C ILE A 51 -3.67 4.24 -4.91
N TYR A 52 -3.79 3.21 -5.77
CA TYR A 52 -3.73 3.38 -7.22
C TYR A 52 -4.90 4.18 -7.76
N ALA A 53 -6.12 3.99 -7.23
CA ALA A 53 -7.28 4.79 -7.61
C ALA A 53 -7.07 6.27 -7.24
N TYR A 54 -6.61 6.56 -6.02
CA TYR A 54 -6.28 7.93 -5.59
C TYR A 54 -5.17 8.55 -6.46
N ASN A 55 -4.11 7.79 -6.77
CA ASN A 55 -3.03 8.28 -7.64
C ASN A 55 -3.49 8.50 -9.08
N ASN A 56 -4.27 7.60 -9.68
CA ASN A 56 -4.78 7.76 -11.05
C ASN A 56 -5.76 8.92 -11.18
N ILE A 57 -6.62 9.15 -10.19
CA ILE A 57 -7.50 10.33 -10.16
C ILE A 57 -6.67 11.62 -10.11
N SER A 58 -5.53 11.59 -9.42
CA SER A 58 -4.61 12.74 -9.32
C SER A 58 -3.83 13.03 -10.61
N VAL A 59 -3.66 12.07 -11.53
CA VAL A 59 -2.98 12.34 -12.81
C VAL A 59 -3.93 13.04 -13.81
N GLU A 60 -5.23 12.78 -13.75
CA GLU A 60 -6.20 13.40 -14.66
C GLU A 60 -6.60 14.83 -14.24
N GLU A 61 -6.60 15.18 -12.95
CA GLU A 61 -6.94 16.54 -12.50
C GLU A 61 -5.79 17.57 -12.60
N VAL A 62 -4.53 17.15 -12.73
CA VAL A 62 -3.38 18.07 -12.80
C VAL A 62 -3.08 18.56 -14.22
N HIS A 63 -3.67 17.98 -15.27
CA HIS A 63 -3.43 18.39 -16.67
C HIS A 63 -4.45 19.39 -17.26
N MET A 64 -5.40 19.89 -16.46
CA MET A 64 -6.41 20.89 -16.87
C MET A 64 -6.22 22.27 -16.22
N ALA A 65 -5.00 22.56 -15.76
CA ALA A 65 -4.58 23.89 -15.36
C ALA A 65 -3.22 24.22 -16.01
N ALA A 66 -3.16 24.21 -17.34
CA ALA A 66 -2.04 24.73 -18.14
C ALA A 66 -2.54 25.83 -19.08
#